data_AF-A0A150GCH8-F1
#
_entry.id   AF-A0A150GCH8-F1
#
_cell.length_a   1.000
_cell.length_b   1.000
_cell.length_c   1.000
_cell.angle_alpha   90.00
_cell.angle_beta   90.00
_cell.angle_gamma   90.00
#
_symmetry.space_group_name_H-M   'P 1'
#
loop_
_entity.id
_entity.type
_entity.pdbx_description
1 polymer ?
#
loop_
_entity_poly.entity_id
_entity_poly.type
_entity_poly.pdbx_seq_one_letter_code
_entity_poly.pdbx_strand_id
1 'polypeptide(L)'
;MASIQSQHASSDALAGALGFSADECGQLLARAFGWKTQAFWRREKVEELPTPGQVSGVLAFLHDDLALSPEEQLKLVRAFPEVLACDVQERLRANVAQLQSQWRLQGATLSKAVLRQPQVLGYSVDCGGDCIGECNRCWVRF
;
A
#
# COMPACT_ATOMS: atom_id res chain seq x y z
N MET A 1 10.00 -21.14 12.54
CA MET A 1 8.92 -20.87 13.52
C MET A 1 8.57 -19.38 13.59
N ALA A 2 9.55 -18.47 13.73
CA ALA A 2 9.29 -17.01 13.77
C ALA A 2 8.56 -16.44 12.54
N SER A 3 8.90 -16.89 11.32
CA SER A 3 8.27 -16.40 10.09
C SER A 3 6.78 -16.75 9.99
N ILE A 4 6.39 -17.97 10.40
CA ILE A 4 5.00 -18.42 10.38
C ILE A 4 4.16 -17.65 11.41
N GLN A 5 4.72 -17.38 12.59
CA GLN A 5 4.03 -16.63 13.65
C GLN A 5 3.80 -15.16 13.26
N SER A 6 4.80 -14.52 12.64
CA SER A 6 4.68 -13.14 12.14
C SER A 6 3.61 -13.01 11.04
N GLN A 7 3.54 -13.99 10.14
CA GLN A 7 2.52 -14.03 9.08
C GLN A 7 1.10 -14.21 9.65
N HIS A 8 0.90 -15.13 10.60
CA HIS A 8 -0.40 -15.31 11.27
C HIS A 8 -0.84 -14.04 12.00
N ALA A 9 0.04 -13.45 12.80
CA ALA A 9 -0.30 -12.23 13.54
C ALA A 9 -0.61 -11.03 12.61
N SER A 10 0.04 -10.96 11.44
CA SER A 10 -0.25 -9.94 10.42
C SER A 10 -1.59 -10.20 9.71
N SER A 11 -1.92 -11.47 9.50
CA SER A 11 -3.23 -11.90 8.99
C SER A 11 -4.35 -11.56 9.98
N ASP A 12 -4.11 -11.77 11.28
CA ASP A 12 -5.07 -11.43 12.34
C ASP A 12 -5.29 -9.91 12.43
N ALA A 13 -4.24 -9.11 12.25
CA ALA A 13 -4.37 -7.65 12.19
C ALA A 13 -5.25 -7.19 11.01
N LEU A 14 -5.04 -7.77 9.81
CA LEU A 14 -5.90 -7.50 8.64
C LEU A 14 -7.35 -7.93 8.88
N ALA A 15 -7.55 -9.14 9.42
CA ALA A 15 -8.86 -9.70 9.68
C ALA A 15 -9.62 -8.88 10.74
N GLY A 16 -8.95 -8.49 11.82
CA GLY A 16 -9.56 -7.70 12.89
C GLY A 16 -9.94 -6.28 12.46
N ALA A 17 -9.14 -5.65 11.59
CA ALA A 17 -9.38 -4.28 11.15
C ALA A 17 -10.43 -4.18 10.03
N LEU A 18 -10.40 -5.11 9.06
CA LEU A 18 -11.21 -5.01 7.83
C LEU A 18 -12.16 -6.20 7.60
N GLY A 19 -12.12 -7.24 8.44
CA GLY A 19 -13.04 -8.38 8.34
C GLY A 19 -12.74 -9.36 7.20
N PHE A 20 -11.51 -9.38 6.69
CA PHE A 20 -11.08 -10.35 5.68
C PHE A 20 -11.07 -11.79 6.24
N SER A 21 -11.35 -12.78 5.38
CA SER A 21 -11.16 -14.18 5.76
C SER A 21 -9.66 -14.51 5.87
N ALA A 22 -9.32 -15.55 6.65
CA ALA A 22 -7.92 -15.98 6.80
C ALA A 22 -7.26 -16.30 5.46
N ASP A 23 -7.99 -16.96 4.55
CA ASP A 23 -7.51 -17.26 3.20
C ASP A 23 -7.27 -15.99 2.38
N GLU A 24 -8.16 -15.00 2.47
CA GLU A 24 -8.01 -13.73 1.77
C GLU A 24 -6.82 -12.93 2.33
N CYS A 25 -6.66 -12.86 3.65
CA CYS A 25 -5.50 -12.23 4.29
C CYS A 25 -4.17 -12.83 3.80
N GLY A 26 -4.07 -14.17 3.76
CA GLY A 26 -2.87 -14.84 3.26
C GLY A 26 -2.56 -14.51 1.80
N GLN A 27 -3.60 -14.41 0.95
CA GLN A 27 -3.43 -14.03 -0.46
C GLN A 27 -3.01 -12.57 -0.62
N LEU A 28 -3.60 -11.65 0.16
CA LEU A 28 -3.26 -10.24 0.17
C LEU A 28 -1.82 -10.02 0.62
N LEU A 29 -1.40 -10.62 1.74
CA LEU A 29 -0.03 -10.50 2.23
C LEU A 29 0.98 -11.08 1.24
N ALA A 30 0.70 -12.25 0.65
CA ALA A 30 1.60 -12.84 -0.33
C ALA A 30 1.74 -12.00 -1.62
N ARG A 31 0.70 -11.25 -2.00
CA ARG A 31 0.81 -10.26 -3.09
C ARG A 31 1.54 -9.01 -2.61
N ALA A 32 1.21 -8.52 -1.41
CA ALA A 32 1.75 -7.30 -0.85
C ALA A 32 3.28 -7.31 -0.78
N PHE A 33 3.90 -8.45 -0.42
CA PHE A 33 5.36 -8.60 -0.32
C PHE A 33 5.98 -9.18 -1.59
N GLY A 34 5.21 -9.26 -2.68
CA GLY A 34 5.69 -9.72 -3.98
C GLY A 34 6.00 -11.22 -4.05
N TRP A 35 5.59 -12.04 -3.09
CA TRP A 35 5.85 -13.49 -3.11
C TRP A 35 5.09 -14.21 -4.23
N LYS A 36 3.95 -13.67 -4.67
CA LYS A 36 3.18 -14.21 -5.81
C LYS A 36 3.48 -13.53 -7.14
N THR A 37 3.68 -12.22 -7.15
CA THR A 37 3.87 -11.44 -8.38
C THR A 37 4.93 -10.37 -8.17
N GLN A 38 5.74 -10.14 -9.20
CA GLN A 38 6.78 -9.11 -9.22
C GLN A 38 6.35 -7.85 -9.99
N ALA A 39 5.06 -7.75 -10.33
CA ALA A 39 4.53 -6.67 -11.17
C ALA A 39 4.76 -5.26 -10.59
N PHE A 40 4.88 -5.14 -9.27
CA PHE A 40 5.16 -3.87 -8.60
C PHE A 40 6.61 -3.79 -8.09
N TRP A 41 7.01 -4.70 -7.20
CA TRP A 41 8.28 -4.61 -6.46
C TRP A 41 9.56 -4.99 -7.21
N ARG A 42 9.48 -5.75 -8.30
CA ARG A 42 10.67 -6.27 -9.02
C ARG A 42 11.73 -6.89 -8.10
N ARG A 43 11.31 -7.76 -7.19
CA ARG A 43 12.10 -8.52 -6.19
C ARG A 43 12.54 -7.74 -4.94
N GLU A 44 12.23 -6.45 -4.82
CA GLU A 44 12.68 -5.62 -3.70
C GLU A 44 12.15 -6.07 -2.32
N LYS A 45 10.95 -6.67 -2.27
CA LYS A 45 10.25 -7.03 -1.02
C LYS A 45 10.20 -8.53 -0.70
N VAL A 46 10.79 -9.37 -1.54
CA VAL A 46 10.54 -10.83 -1.50
C VAL A 46 11.07 -11.50 -0.24
N GLU A 47 12.14 -10.97 0.35
CA GLU A 47 12.75 -11.51 1.57
C GLU A 47 12.16 -10.91 2.86
N GLU A 48 11.41 -9.83 2.74
CA GLU A 48 10.81 -9.14 3.89
C GLU A 48 9.56 -9.89 4.38
N LEU A 49 9.41 -10.00 5.69
CA LEU A 49 8.25 -10.61 6.33
C LEU A 49 7.29 -9.55 6.84
N PRO A 50 5.96 -9.73 6.68
CA PRO A 50 4.99 -8.83 7.26
C PRO A 50 5.09 -8.85 8.77
N THR A 51 5.02 -7.65 9.35
CA THR A 51 4.85 -7.47 10.79
C THR A 51 3.44 -6.92 11.07
N PRO A 52 2.80 -7.32 12.19
CA PRO A 52 1.47 -6.82 12.53
C PRO A 52 1.44 -5.31 12.73
N GLY A 53 2.53 -4.74 13.26
CA GLY A 53 2.69 -3.30 13.46
C GLY A 53 2.73 -2.53 12.15
N GLN A 54 3.42 -3.05 11.13
CA GLN A 54 3.42 -2.44 9.80
C GLN A 54 2.03 -2.47 9.17
N VAL A 55 1.38 -3.64 9.16
CA VAL A 55 0.02 -3.78 8.62
C VAL A 55 -0.94 -2.82 9.31
N SER A 56 -0.95 -2.80 10.65
CA SER A 56 -1.81 -1.93 11.43
C SER A 56 -1.49 -0.44 11.20
N GLY A 57 -0.21 -0.09 11.07
CA GLY A 57 0.23 1.27 10.78
C GLY A 57 -0.23 1.77 9.41
N VAL A 58 -0.20 0.91 8.38
CA VAL A 58 -0.74 1.24 7.06
C VAL A 58 -2.26 1.46 7.13
N LEU A 59 -3.00 0.59 7.81
CA LEU A 59 -4.46 0.73 7.96
C LEU A 59 -4.84 2.00 8.75
N ALA A 60 -4.12 2.29 9.84
CA ALA A 60 -4.28 3.53 10.59
C ALA A 60 -4.01 4.76 9.71
N PHE A 61 -2.96 4.74 8.89
CA PHE A 61 -2.69 5.81 7.93
C PHE A 61 -3.85 5.99 6.91
N LEU A 62 -4.38 4.91 6.35
CA LEU A 62 -5.51 5.01 5.40
C LEU A 62 -6.76 5.62 6.06
N HIS A 63 -6.98 5.34 7.35
CA HIS A 63 -8.07 5.94 8.12
C HIS A 63 -7.78 7.39 8.51
N ASP A 64 -6.66 7.66 9.17
CA ASP A 64 -6.37 8.92 9.84
C ASP A 64 -5.90 10.01 8.87
N ASP A 65 -4.99 9.67 7.94
CA ASP A 65 -4.37 10.63 7.03
C ASP A 65 -5.20 10.83 5.75
N LEU A 66 -5.94 9.80 5.30
CA LEU A 66 -6.74 9.84 4.07
C LEU A 66 -8.26 9.85 4.30
N ALA A 67 -8.72 9.77 5.55
CA ALA A 67 -10.13 9.76 5.92
C ALA A 67 -10.95 8.66 5.19
N LEU A 68 -10.34 7.51 4.91
CA LEU A 68 -11.03 6.41 4.22
C LEU A 68 -11.87 5.61 5.21
N SER A 69 -13.14 5.41 4.87
CA SER A 69 -14.01 4.47 5.58
C SER A 69 -13.48 3.02 5.50
N PRO A 70 -13.88 2.11 6.40
CA PRO A 70 -13.49 0.71 6.32
C PRO A 70 -13.82 0.05 4.96
N GLU A 71 -14.95 0.42 4.34
CA GLU A 71 -15.33 -0.07 3.01
C GLU A 71 -14.37 0.42 1.91
N GLU A 72 -13.92 1.66 1.99
CA GLU A 72 -12.95 2.23 1.05
C GLU A 72 -11.56 1.64 1.25
N GLN A 73 -11.14 1.41 2.50
CA GLN A 73 -9.91 0.71 2.82
C GLN A 73 -9.91 -0.71 2.24
N LEU A 74 -11.03 -1.45 2.40
CA LEU A 74 -11.24 -2.76 1.79
C LEU A 74 -11.05 -2.73 0.26
N LYS A 75 -11.69 -1.76 -0.41
CA LYS A 75 -11.57 -1.59 -1.87
C LYS A 75 -10.13 -1.28 -2.28
N LEU A 76 -9.47 -0.38 -1.57
CA LEU A 76 -8.09 0.04 -1.84
C LEU A 76 -7.12 -1.13 -1.68
N VAL A 77 -7.17 -1.83 -0.55
CA VAL A 77 -6.27 -2.96 -0.24
C VAL A 77 -6.47 -4.12 -1.22
N ARG A 78 -7.70 -4.39 -1.65
CA ARG A 78 -7.96 -5.39 -2.71
C ARG A 78 -7.38 -5.00 -4.06
N ALA A 79 -7.52 -3.73 -4.43
CA ALA A 79 -7.04 -3.21 -5.71
C ALA A 79 -5.51 -3.13 -5.75
N PHE A 80 -4.87 -2.80 -4.63
CA PHE A 80 -3.43 -2.63 -4.51
C PHE A 80 -2.91 -3.14 -3.15
N PRO A 81 -2.78 -4.48 -2.99
CA PRO A 81 -2.31 -5.08 -1.74
C PRO A 81 -0.90 -4.63 -1.35
N GLU A 82 -0.06 -4.26 -2.32
CA GLU A 82 1.31 -3.78 -2.11
C GLU A 82 1.39 -2.53 -1.22
N VAL A 83 0.30 -1.79 -1.03
CA VAL A 83 0.24 -0.71 -0.01
C VAL A 83 0.61 -1.20 1.39
N LEU A 84 0.29 -2.45 1.73
CA LEU A 84 0.59 -3.05 3.04
C LEU A 84 2.09 -3.26 3.28
N ALA A 85 2.89 -3.28 2.21
CA ALA A 85 4.34 -3.40 2.25
C ALA A 85 5.08 -2.05 2.13
N CYS A 86 4.35 -0.94 2.01
CA CYS A 86 4.92 0.40 1.93
C CYS A 86 5.22 0.96 3.33
N ASP A 87 6.34 1.67 3.46
CA ASP A 87 6.65 2.40 4.70
C ASP A 87 5.70 3.59 4.88
N VAL A 88 5.15 3.76 6.08
CA VAL A 88 4.15 4.81 6.34
C VAL A 88 4.76 6.21 6.24
N GLN A 89 5.98 6.43 6.73
CA GLN A 89 6.59 7.76 6.75
C GLN A 89 7.29 8.07 5.43
N GLU A 90 8.19 7.19 5.01
CA GLU A 90 9.09 7.40 3.88
C GLU A 90 8.40 7.24 2.53
N ARG A 91 7.29 6.50 2.48
CA ARG A 91 6.55 6.25 1.24
C ARG A 91 5.15 6.85 1.27
N LEU A 92 4.28 6.39 2.17
CA LEU A 92 2.85 6.74 2.11
C LEU A 92 2.61 8.23 2.37
N ARG A 93 3.14 8.77 3.47
CA ARG A 93 3.01 10.20 3.82
C ARG A 93 3.76 11.11 2.86
N ALA A 94 4.97 10.71 2.43
CA ALA A 94 5.72 11.44 1.42
C ALA A 94 4.92 11.60 0.12
N ASN A 95 4.28 10.53 -0.36
CA ASN A 95 3.50 10.56 -1.58
C ASN A 95 2.20 11.37 -1.41
N VAL A 96 1.54 11.31 -0.26
CA VAL A 96 0.40 12.20 0.04
C VAL A 96 0.84 13.67 0.05
N ALA A 97 1.96 14.00 0.68
CA ALA A 97 2.49 15.37 0.67
C ALA A 97 2.83 15.85 -0.75
N GLN A 98 3.30 14.96 -1.62
CA GLN A 98 3.52 15.26 -3.03
C GLN A 98 2.21 15.54 -3.77
N LEU A 99 1.18 14.70 -3.59
CA LEU A 99 -0.18 14.91 -4.14
C LEU A 99 -0.78 16.26 -3.71
N GLN A 100 -0.57 16.62 -2.44
CA GLN A 100 -1.04 17.87 -1.86
C GLN A 100 -0.29 19.10 -2.38
N SER A 101 1.03 19.00 -2.59
CA SER A 101 1.86 20.13 -2.98
C SER A 101 1.89 20.37 -4.50
N GLN A 102 2.11 19.31 -5.28
CA GLN A 102 2.26 19.42 -6.74
C GLN A 102 0.91 19.50 -7.46
N TRP A 103 -0.05 18.64 -7.08
CA TRP A 103 -1.38 18.60 -7.71
C TRP A 103 -2.47 19.32 -6.92
N ARG A 104 -2.14 19.90 -5.76
CA ARG A 104 -3.07 20.66 -4.90
C ARG A 104 -4.30 19.85 -4.49
N LEU A 105 -4.17 18.53 -4.37
CA LEU A 105 -5.26 17.64 -3.95
C LEU A 105 -5.40 17.67 -2.42
N GLN A 106 -6.62 17.88 -1.93
CA GLN A 106 -6.90 17.99 -0.49
C GLN A 106 -8.23 17.31 -0.13
N GLY A 107 -8.36 16.92 1.14
CA GLY A 107 -9.59 16.36 1.71
C GLY A 107 -10.20 15.26 0.83
N ALA A 108 -11.52 15.32 0.61
CA ALA A 108 -12.23 14.30 -0.16
C ALA A 108 -11.75 14.15 -1.61
N THR A 109 -11.17 15.19 -2.23
CA THR A 109 -10.62 15.11 -3.59
C THR A 109 -9.35 14.26 -3.60
N LEU A 110 -8.49 14.41 -2.60
CA LEU A 110 -7.31 13.55 -2.41
C LEU A 110 -7.72 12.09 -2.21
N SER A 111 -8.65 11.83 -1.27
CA SER A 111 -9.15 10.47 -0.99
C SER A 111 -9.70 9.80 -2.25
N LYS A 112 -10.51 10.52 -3.05
CA LYS A 112 -11.06 10.01 -4.32
C LYS A 112 -9.98 9.75 -5.38
N ALA A 113 -8.94 10.59 -5.46
CA ALA A 113 -7.84 10.39 -6.39
C ALA A 113 -7.05 9.11 -6.02
N VAL A 114 -6.75 8.93 -4.74
CA VAL A 114 -6.08 7.74 -4.22
C VAL A 114 -6.92 6.48 -4.46
N LEU A 115 -8.23 6.52 -4.23
CA LEU A 115 -9.11 5.37 -4.49
C LEU A 115 -9.19 4.99 -5.98
N ARG A 116 -9.07 5.97 -6.89
CA ARG A 116 -9.04 5.70 -8.34
C ARG A 116 -7.71 5.10 -8.79
N GLN A 117 -6.60 5.53 -8.17
CA GLN A 117 -5.26 5.03 -8.51
C GLN A 117 -4.43 4.77 -7.25
N PRO A 118 -4.67 3.66 -6.53
CA PRO A 118 -3.99 3.39 -5.27
C PRO A 118 -2.47 3.28 -5.37
N GLN A 119 -1.95 2.92 -6.54
CA GLN A 119 -0.51 2.76 -6.79
C GLN A 119 0.30 4.03 -6.52
N VAL A 120 -0.33 5.22 -6.57
CA VAL A 120 0.32 6.49 -6.24
C VAL A 120 0.91 6.48 -4.84
N LEU A 121 0.32 5.72 -3.92
CA LEU A 121 0.83 5.57 -2.57
C LEU A 121 2.16 4.80 -2.51
N GLY A 122 2.48 4.00 -3.53
CA GLY A 122 3.72 3.23 -3.60
C GLY A 122 4.75 3.76 -4.59
N TYR A 123 4.47 4.87 -5.29
CA TYR A 123 5.42 5.43 -6.26
C TYR A 123 6.72 5.87 -5.62
N SER A 124 7.81 5.67 -6.34
CA SER A 124 9.18 5.90 -5.87
C SER A 124 10.07 6.60 -6.90
N VAL A 125 9.59 6.74 -8.12
CA VAL A 125 10.35 7.31 -9.24
C VAL A 125 9.57 8.48 -9.80
N ASP A 126 10.27 9.57 -10.13
CA ASP A 126 9.79 10.57 -11.07
C ASP A 126 10.84 10.69 -12.16
N CYS A 127 10.53 10.22 -13.36
CA CYS A 127 11.50 10.21 -14.44
C CYS A 127 11.50 11.50 -15.25
N GLY A 128 10.58 12.45 -15.02
CA GLY A 128 10.61 13.77 -15.66
C GLY A 128 10.66 13.79 -17.20
N GLY A 129 10.36 12.66 -17.86
CA GLY A 129 10.53 12.45 -19.31
C GLY A 129 11.72 11.57 -19.71
N ASP A 130 12.72 11.37 -18.84
CA ASP A 130 13.89 10.52 -19.07
C ASP A 130 13.68 9.12 -18.44
N CYS A 131 12.91 8.29 -19.15
CA CYS A 131 12.46 6.99 -18.66
C CYS A 131 13.59 6.06 -18.20
N ILE A 132 13.46 5.53 -16.97
CA ILE A 132 14.40 4.54 -16.39
C ILE A 132 13.84 3.10 -16.34
N GLY A 133 12.72 2.83 -17.02
CA GLY A 133 12.12 1.49 -17.10
C GLY A 133 11.30 1.03 -15.88
N GLU A 134 11.06 1.92 -14.90
CA GLU A 134 10.28 1.68 -13.68
C GLU A 134 8.88 2.30 -13.74
N CYS A 135 8.27 2.35 -14.93
CA CYS A 135 7.01 3.06 -15.16
C CYS A 135 5.89 2.62 -14.21
N ASN A 136 5.84 1.35 -13.80
CA ASN A 136 4.87 0.80 -12.84
C ASN A 136 4.92 1.44 -11.44
N ARG A 137 6.00 2.17 -11.11
CA ARG A 137 6.21 2.88 -9.83
C ARG A 137 6.53 4.37 -10.03
N CYS A 138 6.23 4.89 -11.21
CA CYS A 138 6.64 6.23 -11.62
C CYS A 138 5.47 7.23 -11.59
N TRP A 139 5.74 8.43 -11.09
CA TRP A 139 4.80 9.55 -11.00
C TRP A 139 4.26 10.02 -12.35
N VAL A 140 4.96 9.79 -13.47
CA VAL A 140 4.47 10.10 -14.82
C VAL A 140 3.19 9.34 -15.20
N ARG A 141 2.79 8.34 -14.40
CA ARG A 141 1.54 7.59 -14.59
C ARG A 141 0.34 8.19 -13.85
N PHE A 142 0.55 9.22 -13.04
CA PHE A 142 -0.50 9.93 -12.32
C PHE A 142 -0.94 11.17 -13.10
#